data_AF-D2VUS7-F1
#
_entry.id   AF-D2VUS7-F1
#
_cell.length_a   1.000
_cell.length_b   1.000
_cell.length_c   1.000
_cell.angle_alpha   90.00
_cell.angle_beta   90.00
_cell.angle_gamma   90.00
#
_symmetry.space_group_name_H-M   'P 1'
#
loop_
_entity.id
_entity.type
_entity.pdbx_description
1 polymer ?
#
loop_
_entity_poly.entity_id
_entity_poly.type
_entity_poly.pdbx_seq_one_letter_code
_entity_poly.pdbx_strand_id
1 'polypeptide(L)'
;MMNRQFLLIAAVMLALICFTQGQSVQSYATYRGTTCSSSQNVANIYTLAIGICATTGCLGASNGVEGYSVKTECINSIPTSPSNGYYMITTYSDISCKQATTTASSFALNTCIPVNNQTYGSVKYIGCSQRVQYADKNCATVQESQPIETASCLFGISLQCNGAANLSISALTVLIGLILAAFF
;
A
#
# COMPACT_ATOMS: atom_id res chain seq x y z
N MET A 1 22.48 7.65 54.34
CA MET A 1 22.63 8.72 53.32
C MET A 1 22.77 8.04 51.97
N MET A 2 21.73 8.10 51.14
CA MET A 2 21.74 7.44 49.83
C MET A 2 22.59 8.28 48.87
N ASN A 3 23.61 7.65 48.27
CA ASN A 3 24.66 8.35 47.53
C ASN A 3 24.07 8.97 46.26
N ARG A 4 24.20 10.30 46.11
CA ARG A 4 23.61 11.11 45.02
C ARG A 4 24.00 10.58 43.63
N GLN A 5 25.14 9.90 43.53
CA GLN A 5 25.63 9.25 42.30
C GLN A 5 24.81 8.02 41.89
N PHE A 6 24.28 7.24 42.85
CA PHE A 6 23.44 6.08 42.56
C PHE A 6 22.09 6.47 41.94
N LEU A 7 21.52 7.59 42.39
CA LEU A 7 20.26 8.14 41.84
C LEU A 7 20.43 8.63 40.38
N LEU A 8 21.57 9.26 40.07
CA LEU A 8 21.88 9.70 38.71
C LEU A 8 22.09 8.52 37.74
N ILE A 9 22.80 7.47 38.16
CA ILE A 9 23.03 6.28 37.33
C ILE A 9 21.70 5.54 37.07
N ALA A 10 20.86 5.38 38.10
CA ALA A 10 19.55 4.77 37.95
C ALA A 10 18.62 5.55 37.01
N ALA A 11 18.62 6.89 37.08
CA ALA A 11 17.83 7.74 36.18
C ALA A 11 18.32 7.67 34.72
N VAL A 12 19.64 7.62 34.50
CA VAL A 12 20.22 7.48 33.15
C VAL A 12 19.89 6.09 32.57
N MET A 13 20.00 5.02 33.36
CA MET A 13 19.62 3.67 32.92
C MET A 13 18.12 3.56 32.63
N LEU A 14 17.25 4.18 33.44
CA LEU A 14 15.80 4.19 33.22
C LEU A 14 15.41 5.00 31.97
N ALA A 15 16.12 6.11 31.70
CA ALA A 15 15.95 6.89 30.47
C ALA A 15 16.42 6.10 29.23
N LEU A 16 17.55 5.38 29.31
CA LEU A 16 18.05 4.50 28.25
C LEU A 16 17.11 3.32 27.94
N ILE A 17 16.41 2.78 28.95
CA ILE A 17 15.39 1.74 28.76
C ILE A 17 14.14 2.31 28.07
N CYS A 18 13.78 3.57 28.32
CA CYS A 18 12.68 4.25 27.60
C CYS A 18 13.00 4.52 26.11
N PHE A 19 14.27 4.47 25.69
CA PHE A 19 14.64 4.57 24.27
C PHE A 19 14.49 3.25 23.51
N THR A 20 14.13 2.15 24.18
CA THR A 20 14.04 0.84 23.52
C THR A 20 12.61 0.52 23.10
N GLN A 21 12.46 0.40 21.77
CA GLN A 21 11.38 -0.25 21.05
C GLN A 21 10.11 0.60 20.83
N GLY A 22 10.27 1.71 20.11
CA GLY A 22 9.18 2.11 19.21
C GLY A 22 8.90 0.94 18.27
N GLN A 23 7.66 0.45 18.23
CA GLN A 23 7.27 -0.59 17.27
C GLN A 23 7.57 -0.08 15.86
N SER A 24 8.62 -0.60 15.23
CA SER A 24 8.96 -0.24 13.87
C SER A 24 7.99 -0.93 12.92
N VAL A 25 7.44 -0.18 11.98
CA VAL A 25 6.62 -0.74 10.91
C VAL A 25 7.53 -1.01 9.73
N GLN A 26 7.42 -2.21 9.16
CA GLN A 26 8.16 -2.58 7.95
C GLN A 26 7.26 -2.40 6.73
N SER A 27 7.74 -1.65 5.75
CA SER A 27 7.08 -1.48 4.46
C SER A 27 7.82 -2.22 3.36
N TYR A 28 7.11 -3.05 2.61
CA TYR A 28 7.59 -3.81 1.46
C TYR A 28 7.00 -3.21 0.19
N ALA A 29 7.79 -2.37 -0.46
CA ALA A 29 7.39 -1.59 -1.63
C ALA A 29 7.86 -2.29 -2.92
N THR A 30 6.92 -2.52 -3.84
CA THR A 30 7.18 -3.06 -5.18
C THR A 30 7.07 -1.95 -6.22
N TYR A 31 8.06 -1.87 -7.12
CA TYR A 31 8.18 -0.84 -8.15
C TYR A 31 8.24 -1.49 -9.52
N ARG A 32 7.66 -0.82 -10.52
CA ARG A 32 7.82 -1.24 -11.91
C ARG A 32 9.21 -0.86 -12.42
N GLY A 33 9.87 -1.78 -13.11
CA GLY A 33 11.21 -1.60 -13.67
C GLY A 33 12.33 -2.06 -12.74
N THR A 34 13.57 -1.76 -13.14
CA THR A 34 14.78 -2.18 -12.45
C THR A 34 15.20 -1.27 -11.29
N THR A 35 14.48 -0.17 -11.06
CA THR A 35 14.81 0.85 -10.07
C THR A 35 13.61 1.23 -9.21
N CYS A 36 13.87 1.62 -7.96
CA CYS A 36 12.85 1.97 -6.97
C CYS A 36 12.59 3.47 -6.97
N SER A 37 12.14 3.99 -8.11
CA SER A 37 11.73 5.40 -8.23
C SER A 37 10.35 5.59 -7.58
N SER A 38 10.21 6.56 -6.68
CA SER A 38 8.99 6.78 -5.87
C SER A 38 7.71 6.98 -6.70
N SER A 39 7.83 7.49 -7.94
CA SER A 39 6.70 7.66 -8.86
C SER A 39 6.16 6.37 -9.48
N GLN A 40 6.81 5.23 -9.24
CA GLN A 40 6.52 3.95 -9.92
C GLN A 40 6.19 2.81 -8.93
N ASN A 41 5.88 3.13 -7.67
CA ASN A 41 5.43 2.12 -6.72
C ASN A 41 4.05 1.58 -7.13
N VAL A 42 3.95 0.28 -7.38
CA VAL A 42 2.72 -0.39 -7.81
C VAL A 42 1.99 -1.09 -6.68
N ALA A 43 2.72 -1.46 -5.62
CA ALA A 43 2.17 -2.07 -4.43
C ALA A 43 3.05 -1.78 -3.21
N ASN A 44 2.44 -1.67 -2.03
CA ASN A 44 3.15 -1.57 -0.77
C ASN A 44 2.43 -2.35 0.33
N ILE A 45 3.17 -3.18 1.07
CA ILE A 45 2.64 -3.94 2.19
C ILE A 45 3.30 -3.45 3.47
N TYR A 46 2.48 -3.07 4.44
CA TYR A 46 2.90 -2.56 5.73
C TYR A 46 2.54 -3.57 6.81
N THR A 47 3.52 -3.94 7.63
CA THR A 47 3.33 -4.85 8.76
C THR A 47 4.10 -4.36 9.97
N LEU A 48 3.65 -4.70 11.17
CA LEU A 48 4.46 -4.56 12.37
C LEU A 48 5.72 -5.43 12.22
N ALA A 49 6.90 -4.86 12.46
CA ALA A 49 8.13 -5.62 12.43
C ALA A 49 8.20 -6.53 13.67
N ILE A 50 8.48 -7.82 13.44
CA ILE A 50 8.75 -8.75 14.54
C ILE A 50 10.26 -8.66 14.83
N GLY A 51 10.62 -7.90 15.85
CA GLY A 51 12.03 -7.64 16.21
C GLY A 51 12.58 -6.36 15.58
N ILE A 52 13.85 -6.39 15.17
CA ILE A 52 14.52 -5.22 14.58
C ILE A 52 14.04 -5.07 13.13
N CYS A 53 13.49 -3.89 12.79
CA CYS A 53 13.13 -3.62 11.40
C CYS A 53 14.37 -3.59 10.50
N ALA A 54 14.30 -4.35 9.41
CA ALA A 54 15.34 -4.42 8.40
C ALA A 54 15.02 -3.51 7.23
N THR A 55 15.99 -2.70 6.82
CA THR A 55 15.94 -1.92 5.58
C THR A 55 16.77 -2.58 4.51
N THR A 56 16.27 -2.62 3.29
CA THR A 56 17.06 -3.06 2.13
C THR A 56 17.19 -1.90 1.14
N GLY A 57 18.34 -1.85 0.46
CA GLY A 57 18.45 -1.04 -0.74
C GLY A 57 17.43 -1.47 -1.81
N CYS A 58 17.36 -0.72 -2.90
CA CYS A 58 16.57 -1.15 -4.03
C CYS A 58 17.16 -2.43 -4.63
N LEU A 59 16.41 -3.52 -4.60
CA LEU A 59 16.78 -4.79 -5.21
C LEU A 59 16.08 -4.88 -6.57
N GLY A 60 16.87 -4.94 -7.64
CA GLY A 60 16.35 -5.09 -9.00
C GLY A 60 15.69 -6.45 -9.26
N ALA A 61 15.22 -6.66 -10.49
CA ALA A 61 14.46 -7.83 -10.94
C ALA A 61 15.16 -9.20 -10.83
N SER A 62 16.39 -9.25 -10.30
CA SER A 62 17.16 -10.48 -10.12
C SER A 62 16.57 -11.46 -9.09
N ASN A 63 15.56 -11.04 -8.30
CA ASN A 63 14.98 -11.84 -7.22
C ASN A 63 13.56 -12.39 -7.48
N GLY A 64 13.18 -12.59 -8.76
CA GLY A 64 12.08 -13.51 -9.09
C GLY A 64 10.79 -12.91 -9.66
N VAL A 65 10.70 -11.58 -9.83
CA VAL A 65 9.63 -10.95 -10.62
C VAL A 65 10.27 -10.14 -11.75
N GLU A 66 10.34 -10.74 -12.93
CA GLU A 66 10.88 -10.07 -14.13
C GLU A 66 10.23 -8.70 -14.33
N GLY A 67 11.06 -7.66 -14.45
CA GLY A 67 10.60 -6.30 -14.69
C GLY A 67 10.11 -5.54 -13.47
N TYR A 68 10.34 -6.02 -12.24
CA TYR A 68 10.01 -5.30 -11.00
C TYR A 68 11.21 -5.22 -10.06
N SER A 69 11.22 -4.19 -9.22
CA SER A 69 12.19 -4.01 -8.14
C SER A 69 11.48 -3.87 -6.81
N VAL A 70 12.18 -4.22 -5.74
CA VAL A 70 11.62 -4.21 -4.38
C VAL A 70 12.51 -3.41 -3.44
N LYS A 71 11.87 -2.73 -2.49
CA LYS A 71 12.54 -1.97 -1.43
C LYS A 71 11.85 -2.26 -0.10
N THR A 72 12.64 -2.48 0.94
CA THR A 72 12.14 -2.64 2.30
C THR A 72 12.59 -1.45 3.13
N GLU A 73 11.66 -0.81 3.82
CA GLU A 73 11.94 0.38 4.65
C GLU A 73 11.28 0.25 6.02
N CYS A 74 11.82 1.00 6.98
CA CYS A 74 11.25 1.14 8.32
C CYS A 74 10.54 2.48 8.40
N ILE A 75 9.26 2.45 8.76
CA ILE A 75 8.42 3.63 8.93
C ILE A 75 7.85 3.69 10.34
N ASN A 76 7.30 4.84 10.71
CA ASN A 76 6.86 5.10 12.07
C ASN A 76 5.46 4.55 12.39
N SER A 77 4.64 4.29 11.36
CA SER A 77 3.23 3.91 11.53
C SER A 77 2.65 3.29 10.26
N ILE A 78 1.69 2.38 10.39
CA ILE A 78 0.93 1.85 9.27
C ILE A 78 -0.09 2.90 8.80
N PRO A 79 -0.17 3.24 7.50
CA PRO A 79 -1.17 4.16 7.00
C PRO A 79 -2.59 3.60 7.17
N THR A 80 -3.54 4.47 7.51
CA THR A 80 -4.95 4.14 7.70
C THR A 80 -5.84 4.53 6.52
N SER A 81 -5.26 5.20 5.52
CA SER A 81 -5.97 5.67 4.32
C SER A 81 -5.07 5.62 3.08
N PRO A 82 -5.61 5.33 1.89
CA PRO A 82 -4.86 5.32 0.64
C PRO A 82 -4.43 6.72 0.19
N SER A 83 -3.21 6.80 -0.35
CA SER A 83 -2.76 7.93 -1.16
C SER A 83 -3.57 8.06 -2.46
N ASN A 84 -3.54 9.25 -3.07
CA ASN A 84 -4.16 9.49 -4.38
C ASN A 84 -3.66 8.48 -5.42
N GLY A 85 -4.59 7.83 -6.12
CA GLY A 85 -4.29 6.82 -7.13
C GLY A 85 -4.06 5.42 -6.56
N TYR A 86 -4.46 5.15 -5.31
CA TYR A 86 -4.32 3.85 -4.68
C TYR A 86 -5.63 3.31 -4.10
N TYR A 87 -5.72 1.98 -4.09
CA TYR A 87 -6.66 1.19 -3.31
C TYR A 87 -5.92 0.60 -2.10
N MET A 88 -6.53 0.63 -0.91
CA MET A 88 -5.91 0.14 0.32
C MET A 88 -6.84 -0.79 1.08
N ILE A 89 -6.27 -1.92 1.52
CA ILE A 89 -6.85 -2.89 2.43
C ILE A 89 -6.13 -2.75 3.76
N THR A 90 -6.86 -2.47 4.82
CA THR A 90 -6.31 -2.26 6.17
C THR A 90 -6.93 -3.27 7.12
N THR A 91 -6.11 -3.97 7.89
CA THR A 91 -6.55 -4.92 8.92
C THR A 91 -6.26 -4.36 10.28
N TYR A 92 -7.24 -4.47 11.18
CA TYR A 92 -7.18 -3.99 12.55
C TYR A 92 -7.10 -5.18 13.51
N SER A 93 -6.55 -4.92 14.69
CA SER A 93 -6.48 -5.92 15.77
C SER A 93 -7.84 -6.28 16.37
N ASP A 94 -8.86 -5.48 16.11
CA ASP A 94 -10.22 -5.68 16.60
C ASP A 94 -11.25 -5.61 15.47
N ILE A 95 -12.38 -6.29 15.65
CA ILE A 95 -13.46 -6.35 14.64
C ILE A 95 -14.18 -5.01 14.44
N SER A 96 -14.02 -4.05 15.35
CA SER A 96 -14.66 -2.73 15.26
C SER A 96 -13.78 -1.67 14.62
N CYS A 97 -12.55 -2.02 14.21
CA CYS A 97 -11.59 -1.13 13.56
C CYS A 97 -11.25 0.13 14.37
N LYS A 98 -11.29 0.03 15.71
CA LYS A 98 -11.01 1.14 16.62
C LYS A 98 -9.62 1.04 17.25
N GLN A 99 -9.02 -0.14 17.23
CA GLN A 99 -7.68 -0.38 17.76
C GLN A 99 -6.62 -0.13 16.70
N ALA A 100 -5.36 -0.42 17.04
CA ALA A 100 -4.24 -0.28 16.14
C ALA A 100 -4.40 -1.18 14.91
N THR A 101 -4.04 -0.62 13.75
CA THR A 101 -3.83 -1.35 12.51
C THR A 101 -2.71 -2.37 12.69
N THR A 102 -2.93 -3.60 12.24
CA THR A 102 -1.91 -4.66 12.25
C THR A 102 -1.20 -4.76 10.91
N THR A 103 -1.92 -4.57 9.81
CA THR A 103 -1.38 -4.62 8.45
C THR A 103 -2.12 -3.65 7.53
N ALA A 104 -1.44 -3.14 6.52
CA ALA A 104 -2.09 -2.49 5.38
C ALA A 104 -1.45 -2.94 4.06
N SER A 105 -2.25 -3.07 3.01
CA SER A 105 -1.79 -3.35 1.65
C SER A 105 -2.35 -2.28 0.72
N SER A 106 -1.47 -1.56 0.05
CA SER A 106 -1.79 -0.50 -0.90
C SER A 106 -1.44 -0.95 -2.32
N PHE A 107 -2.33 -0.68 -3.27
CA PHE A 107 -2.20 -1.09 -4.68
C PHE A 107 -2.48 0.09 -5.60
N ALA A 108 -1.59 0.34 -6.56
CA ALA A 108 -1.77 1.41 -7.53
C ALA A 108 -2.96 1.13 -8.45
N LEU A 109 -3.81 2.14 -8.63
CA LEU A 109 -4.93 2.08 -9.55
C LEU A 109 -4.45 2.11 -11.00
N ASN A 110 -5.27 1.56 -11.88
CA ASN A 110 -5.07 1.48 -13.33
C ASN A 110 -3.72 0.88 -13.75
N THR A 111 -3.04 0.17 -12.85
CA THR A 111 -1.71 -0.39 -13.06
C THR A 111 -1.77 -1.90 -13.00
N CYS A 112 -1.07 -2.55 -13.92
CA CYS A 112 -0.94 -4.00 -13.92
C CYS A 112 0.06 -4.43 -12.83
N ILE A 113 -0.39 -5.27 -11.91
CA ILE A 113 0.42 -5.76 -10.79
C ILE A 113 0.55 -7.28 -10.94
N PRO A 114 1.75 -7.82 -11.23
CA PRO A 114 1.94 -9.25 -11.37
C PRO A 114 1.75 -9.93 -10.02
N VAL A 115 1.21 -11.14 -10.06
CA VAL A 115 1.04 -11.97 -8.87
C VAL A 115 1.79 -13.27 -9.08
N ASN A 116 2.61 -13.65 -8.12
CA ASN A 116 3.42 -14.88 -8.20
C ASN A 116 2.64 -16.13 -7.75
N ASN A 117 1.38 -15.97 -7.33
CA ASN A 117 0.51 -17.07 -6.97
C ASN A 117 -0.05 -17.74 -8.24
N GLN A 118 -0.17 -19.07 -8.24
CA GLN A 118 -0.55 -19.84 -9.43
C GLN A 118 -2.03 -19.68 -9.85
N THR A 119 -2.85 -18.96 -9.08
CA THR A 119 -4.28 -18.78 -9.38
C THR A 119 -4.54 -17.85 -10.57
N TYR A 120 -3.74 -16.79 -10.72
CA TYR A 120 -3.83 -15.80 -11.81
C TYR A 120 -2.48 -15.05 -11.93
N GLY A 121 -2.12 -14.63 -13.14
CA GLY A 121 -0.81 -14.03 -13.44
C GLY A 121 -0.66 -12.56 -13.05
N SER A 122 -1.75 -11.79 -13.02
CA SER A 122 -1.73 -10.39 -12.59
C SER A 122 -3.10 -9.88 -12.15
N VAL A 123 -3.10 -8.73 -11.47
CA VAL A 123 -4.30 -8.01 -11.03
C VAL A 123 -4.21 -6.53 -11.42
N LYS A 124 -5.36 -5.94 -11.75
CA LYS A 124 -5.49 -4.49 -11.99
C LYS A 124 -6.74 -3.97 -11.30
N TYR A 125 -6.59 -2.88 -10.56
CA TYR A 125 -7.71 -2.14 -9.97
C TYR A 125 -8.07 -0.98 -10.90
N ILE A 126 -9.18 -1.06 -11.65
CA ILE A 126 -9.56 -0.01 -12.60
C ILE A 126 -10.39 1.04 -11.85
N GLY A 127 -9.75 2.18 -11.58
CA GLY A 127 -10.28 3.20 -10.67
C GLY A 127 -10.67 2.60 -9.31
N CYS A 128 -11.75 3.11 -8.73
CA CYS A 128 -12.34 2.58 -7.50
C CYS A 128 -13.54 1.66 -7.75
N SER A 129 -13.67 1.13 -8.96
CA SER A 129 -14.90 0.47 -9.40
C SER A 129 -14.75 -1.04 -9.51
N GLN A 130 -13.62 -1.52 -10.04
CA GLN A 130 -13.48 -2.95 -10.36
C GLN A 130 -12.05 -3.45 -10.15
N ARG A 131 -11.96 -4.70 -9.68
CA ARG A 131 -10.74 -5.49 -9.62
C ARG A 131 -10.81 -6.54 -10.72
N VAL A 132 -9.81 -6.54 -11.60
CA VAL A 132 -9.71 -7.49 -12.70
C VAL A 132 -8.50 -8.39 -12.47
N GLN A 133 -8.72 -9.69 -12.48
CA GLN A 133 -7.69 -10.72 -12.46
C GLN A 133 -7.42 -11.18 -13.90
N TYR A 134 -6.15 -11.38 -14.22
CA TYR A 134 -5.70 -11.79 -15.56
C TYR A 134 -4.89 -13.06 -15.48
N ALA A 135 -5.04 -13.91 -16.49
CA ALA A 135 -4.31 -15.18 -16.57
C ALA A 135 -2.80 -14.98 -16.81
N ASP A 136 -2.41 -13.90 -17.49
CA ASP A 136 -1.01 -13.55 -17.77
C ASP A 136 -0.47 -12.43 -16.87
N LYS A 137 0.85 -12.21 -16.90
CA LYS A 137 1.55 -11.20 -16.09
C LYS A 137 1.44 -9.77 -16.63
N ASN A 138 0.93 -9.59 -17.85
CA ASN A 138 0.91 -8.32 -18.57
C ASN A 138 -0.50 -7.69 -18.63
N CYS A 139 -1.47 -8.26 -17.92
CA CYS A 139 -2.87 -7.85 -17.93
C CYS A 139 -3.50 -7.85 -19.33
N ALA A 140 -3.22 -8.86 -20.15
CA ALA A 140 -3.78 -8.98 -21.50
C ALA A 140 -5.07 -9.82 -21.54
N THR A 141 -5.12 -10.90 -20.77
CA THR A 141 -6.17 -11.93 -20.84
C THR A 141 -6.98 -11.92 -19.55
N VAL A 142 -8.16 -11.32 -19.59
CA VAL A 142 -9.07 -11.26 -18.43
C VAL A 142 -9.51 -12.67 -18.04
N GLN A 143 -9.32 -13.02 -16.77
CA GLN A 143 -9.77 -14.29 -16.20
C GLN A 143 -11.04 -14.07 -15.36
N GLU A 144 -11.06 -13.02 -14.55
CA GLU A 144 -12.19 -12.68 -13.69
C GLU A 144 -12.26 -11.16 -13.50
N SER A 145 -13.47 -10.62 -13.39
CA SER A 145 -13.71 -9.22 -13.01
C SER A 145 -14.77 -9.15 -11.94
N GLN A 146 -14.47 -8.43 -10.86
CA GLN A 146 -15.36 -8.23 -9.73
C GLN A 146 -15.42 -6.74 -9.36
N PRO A 147 -16.58 -6.22 -8.90
CA PRO A 147 -16.63 -4.87 -8.37
C PRO A 147 -15.72 -4.76 -7.13
N ILE A 148 -15.12 -3.57 -6.93
CA ILE A 148 -14.43 -3.27 -5.67
C ILE A 148 -15.48 -2.90 -4.65
N GLU A 149 -15.52 -3.64 -3.55
CA GLU A 149 -16.28 -3.25 -2.38
C GLU A 149 -15.45 -2.26 -1.56
N THR A 150 -16.10 -1.19 -1.12
CA THR A 150 -15.54 -0.30 -0.10
C THR A 150 -16.26 -0.58 1.21
N ALA A 151 -15.50 -0.65 2.29
CA ALA A 151 -16.03 -0.95 3.60
C ALA A 151 -15.20 -0.18 4.62
N SER A 152 -15.84 0.65 5.44
CA SER A 152 -15.12 1.38 6.49
C SER A 152 -14.66 0.46 7.63
N CYS A 153 -15.42 -0.62 7.90
CA CYS A 153 -15.02 -1.69 8.80
C CYS A 153 -15.95 -2.90 8.62
N LEU A 154 -15.39 -4.04 8.23
CA LEU A 154 -16.08 -5.33 8.14
C LEU A 154 -15.18 -6.40 8.79
N PHE A 155 -15.57 -6.89 9.96
CA PHE A 155 -14.80 -7.87 10.74
C PHE A 155 -13.32 -7.50 10.93
N GLY A 156 -13.05 -6.23 11.23
CA GLY A 156 -11.68 -5.74 11.44
C GLY A 156 -10.92 -5.43 10.14
N ILE A 157 -11.60 -5.38 8.99
CA ILE A 157 -11.02 -5.02 7.70
C ILE A 157 -11.67 -3.74 7.19
N SER A 158 -10.85 -2.78 6.78
CA SER A 158 -11.27 -1.60 6.03
C SER A 158 -10.78 -1.70 4.59
N LEU A 159 -11.66 -1.42 3.64
CA LEU A 159 -11.38 -1.34 2.21
C LEU A 159 -11.66 0.09 1.75
N GLN A 160 -10.62 0.81 1.38
CA GLN A 160 -10.70 2.21 0.98
C GLN A 160 -10.08 2.40 -0.39
N CYS A 161 -10.64 3.34 -1.16
CA CYS A 161 -10.08 3.71 -2.45
C CYS A 161 -10.02 5.22 -2.58
N ASN A 162 -8.89 5.73 -3.03
CA ASN A 162 -8.71 7.15 -3.31
C ASN A 162 -8.37 7.35 -4.79
N GLY A 163 -9.43 7.42 -5.59
CA GLY A 163 -9.37 7.58 -7.04
C GLY A 163 -9.21 9.02 -7.49
N ALA A 164 -8.25 9.77 -6.96
CA ALA A 164 -7.89 11.07 -7.52
C ALA A 164 -7.10 10.93 -8.84
N ALA A 165 -7.71 10.29 -9.85
CA ALA A 165 -7.34 10.30 -11.26
C ALA A 165 -8.34 9.42 -12.03
N ASN A 166 -9.54 9.95 -12.30
CA ASN A 166 -10.41 9.65 -13.46
C ASN A 166 -11.79 10.33 -13.34
N LEU A 167 -11.84 11.55 -12.79
CA LEU A 167 -12.98 12.43 -13.06
C LEU A 167 -12.87 12.90 -14.53
N SER A 168 -13.58 12.16 -15.37
CA SER A 168 -14.28 12.60 -16.58
C SER A 168 -13.48 12.96 -17.84
N ILE A 169 -12.93 11.96 -18.54
CA ILE A 169 -12.83 12.06 -20.02
C ILE A 169 -14.24 11.95 -20.65
N SER A 170 -15.19 11.27 -19.98
CA SER A 170 -16.59 11.19 -20.46
C SER A 170 -17.35 12.50 -20.37
N ALA A 171 -17.10 13.37 -19.38
CA ALA A 171 -17.76 14.68 -19.34
C ALA A 171 -17.15 15.65 -20.35
N LEU A 172 -15.85 15.56 -20.66
CA LEU A 172 -15.22 16.41 -21.66
C LEU A 172 -15.67 16.05 -23.10
N THR A 173 -15.88 14.75 -23.39
CA THR A 173 -16.42 14.30 -24.67
C THR A 173 -17.89 14.65 -24.85
N VAL A 174 -18.70 14.59 -23.78
CA VAL A 174 -20.10 15.06 -23.81
C VAL A 174 -20.17 16.59 -23.96
N LEU A 175 -19.28 17.35 -23.33
CA LEU A 175 -19.24 18.81 -23.46
C LEU A 175 -18.82 19.25 -24.87
N ILE A 176 -17.80 18.61 -25.46
CA ILE A 176 -17.36 18.90 -26.84
C ILE A 176 -18.45 18.49 -27.85
N GLY A 177 -19.14 17.36 -27.62
CA GLY A 177 -20.27 16.94 -28.44
C GLY A 177 -21.46 17.92 -28.41
N LEU A 178 -21.79 18.45 -27.23
CA LEU A 178 -22.85 19.46 -27.07
C LEU A 178 -22.49 20.81 -27.68
N ILE A 179 -21.22 21.22 -27.59
CA ILE A 179 -20.74 22.46 -28.21
C ILE A 179 -20.79 22.33 -29.73
N LEU A 180 -20.32 21.21 -30.31
CA LEU A 180 -20.39 20.99 -31.76
C LEU A 180 -21.83 20.92 -32.28
N ALA A 181 -22.75 20.31 -31.53
CA ALA A 181 -24.17 20.25 -31.90
C ALA A 181 -24.90 21.60 -31.83
N ALA A 182 -24.33 22.62 -31.18
CA ALA A 182 -24.90 23.97 -31.12
C ALA A 182 -24.43 24.88 -32.29
N PHE A 183 -23.45 24.43 -33.09
CA PHE A 183 -22.90 25.19 -34.23
C PHE A 183 -23.29 24.62 -35.60
N PHE A 184 -24.10 23.56 -35.65
CA PHE A 184 -24.74 23.01 -36.85
C PHE A 184 -26.26 23.10 -36.71
#